data_AF-A0A060BNT1-F1
#
_entry.id   AF-A0A060BNT1-F1
#
_cell.length_a   1.000
_cell.length_b   1.000
_cell.length_c   1.000
_cell.angle_alpha   90.00
_cell.angle_beta   90.00
_cell.angle_gamma   90.00
#
_symmetry.space_group_name_H-M   'P 1'
#
loop_
_entity.id
_entity.type
_entity.pdbx_description
1 polymer ?
#
loop_
_entity_poly.entity_id
_entity_poly.type
_entity_poly.pdbx_seq_one_letter_code
_entity_poly.pdbx_strand_id
1 'polypeptide(L)' 'MNDSTGKIIRLNLDGTIPDDNPFADHAAPTSSFWSIGHRNPYGLVFTPDGNLWEHENRPRGGDELN' A
#
# COMPACT_ATOMS: atom_id res chain seq x y z
N MET A 1 -12.62 -10.73 -0.68
CA MET A 1 -11.61 -9.65 -0.78
C MET A 1 -10.42 -10.22 -1.55
N ASN A 2 -10.59 -10.47 -2.86
CA ASN A 2 -9.62 -11.26 -3.65
C ASN A 2 -8.90 -10.41 -4.70
N ASP A 3 -9.00 -9.08 -4.60
CA ASP A 3 -8.45 -8.13 -5.55
C ASP A 3 -7.54 -7.12 -4.82
N SER A 4 -6.43 -6.77 -5.45
CA SER A 4 -5.41 -5.85 -4.95
C SER A 4 -5.65 -4.41 -5.39
N THR A 5 -6.76 -4.11 -6.07
CA THR A 5 -7.12 -2.74 -6.47
C THR A 5 -7.27 -1.83 -5.24
N GLY A 6 -6.67 -0.63 -5.32
CA GLY A 6 -6.72 0.38 -4.26
C GLY A 6 -5.97 -0.04 -2.99
N LYS A 7 -4.79 -0.63 -3.17
CA LYS A 7 -3.89 -1.14 -2.12
C LYS A 7 -2.46 -0.71 -2.42
N ILE A 8 -1.68 -0.44 -1.38
CA ILE A 8 -0.22 -0.55 -1.45
C ILE A 8 0.14 -1.96 -0.98
N ILE A 9 0.97 -2.66 -1.74
CA ILE A 9 1.41 -4.03 -1.46
C ILE A 9 2.86 -4.00 -0.96
N ARG A 10 3.16 -4.77 0.09
CA ARG A 10 4.53 -4.96 0.59
C ARG A 10 4.91 -6.43 0.51
N LEU A 11 6.01 -6.70 -0.20
CA LEU A 11 6.61 -8.01 -0.38
C LEU A 11 8.09 -7.97 0.02
N ASN A 12 8.63 -9.12 0.39
CA ASN A 12 10.08 -9.34 0.45
C ASN A 12 10.67 -9.29 -0.97
N LEU A 13 12.00 -9.16 -1.06
CA LEU A 13 12.71 -9.11 -2.35
C LEU A 13 12.56 -10.40 -3.18
N ASP A 14 12.29 -11.52 -2.54
CA ASP A 14 12.02 -12.81 -3.19
C ASP A 14 10.54 -13.01 -3.57
N GLY A 15 9.70 -12.01 -3.30
CA GLY A 15 8.26 -12.04 -3.57
C GLY A 15 7.42 -12.73 -2.48
N THR A 16 8.03 -13.23 -1.41
CA THR A 16 7.28 -13.76 -0.26
C THR A 16 6.60 -12.62 0.53
N ILE A 17 5.55 -12.95 1.27
CA ILE A 17 4.82 -11.97 2.10
C ILE A 17 5.55 -11.84 3.45
N PRO A 18 5.93 -10.63 3.89
CA PRO A 18 6.50 -10.42 5.21
C PRO A 18 5.51 -10.78 6.33
N ASP A 19 5.96 -11.54 7.33
CA ASP A 19 5.13 -11.97 8.47
C ASP A 19 4.72 -10.81 9.40
N ASP A 20 5.39 -9.67 9.28
CA ASP A 20 5.14 -8.43 10.04
C ASP A 20 4.22 -7.44 9.28
N ASN A 21 3.58 -7.87 8.19
CA ASN A 21 2.59 -7.02 7.50
C ASN A 21 1.37 -6.74 8.42
N PRO A 22 0.74 -5.55 8.30
CA PRO A 22 -0.40 -5.17 9.16
C PRO A 22 -1.62 -6.10 9.06
N PHE A 23 -1.72 -6.89 8.00
CA PHE A 23 -2.83 -7.83 7.74
C PHE A 23 -2.34 -9.29 7.66
N ALA A 24 -1.19 -9.61 8.26
CA ALA A 24 -0.54 -10.92 8.12
C ALA A 24 -1.39 -12.11 8.63
N ASP A 25 -2.37 -11.86 9.50
CA ASP A 25 -3.33 -12.87 10.00
C ASP A 25 -4.42 -13.26 8.99
N HIS A 26 -4.47 -12.61 7.83
CA HIS A 26 -5.43 -12.91 6.76
C HIS A 26 -4.84 -13.87 5.72
N ALA A 27 -5.71 -14.56 4.98
CA ALA A 27 -5.29 -15.34 3.84
C ALA A 27 -4.77 -14.45 2.70
N ALA A 28 -3.85 -14.97 1.89
CA ALA A 28 -3.43 -14.29 0.67
C ALA A 28 -4.63 -14.08 -0.29
N PRO A 29 -4.70 -12.95 -1.01
CA PRO A 29 -3.67 -11.91 -1.11
C PRO A 29 -3.72 -10.86 0.01
N THR A 30 -4.71 -10.87 0.90
CA THR A 30 -4.91 -9.81 1.91
C THR A 30 -3.72 -9.64 2.85
N SER A 31 -3.01 -10.71 3.18
CA SER A 31 -1.77 -10.64 3.98
C SER A 31 -0.63 -9.86 3.31
N SER A 32 -0.68 -9.62 2.00
CA SER A 32 0.31 -8.80 1.29
C SER A 32 0.04 -7.29 1.38
N PHE A 33 -1.12 -6.88 1.91
CA PHE A 33 -1.52 -5.48 1.92
C PHE A 33 -0.73 -4.72 2.99
N TRP A 34 -0.25 -3.52 2.65
CA TRP A 34 0.38 -2.58 3.58
C TRP A 34 -0.61 -1.52 4.04
N SER A 35 -1.31 -0.91 3.08
CA SER A 35 -2.40 0.05 3.34
C SER A 35 -3.48 -0.08 2.27
N ILE A 36 -4.70 0.33 2.60
CA ILE A 36 -5.90 0.10 1.80
C ILE A 36 -6.72 1.39 1.66
N GLY A 37 -7.54 1.48 0.61
CA GLY A 37 -8.48 2.60 0.42
C GLY A 37 -8.02 3.64 -0.60
N HIS A 38 -6.87 3.40 -1.24
CA HIS A 38 -6.31 4.27 -2.27
C HIS A 38 -7.15 4.28 -3.54
N ARG A 39 -7.24 5.42 -4.18
CA ARG A 39 -7.92 5.58 -5.47
C ARG A 39 -6.95 5.43 -6.63
N ASN A 40 -5.92 6.27 -6.67
CA ASN A 40 -4.99 6.32 -7.81
C ASN A 40 -3.60 6.83 -7.38
N PRO A 41 -2.81 5.98 -6.71
CA PRO A 41 -1.46 6.31 -6.25
C PRO A 41 -0.52 6.48 -7.43
N TYR A 42 0.20 7.61 -7.48
CA TYR A 42 1.21 7.90 -8.51
C TYR A 42 2.63 7.95 -7.98
N GLY A 43 2.81 8.45 -6.75
CA GLY A 43 4.12 8.69 -6.17
C GLY A 43 4.26 7.98 -4.83
N LEU A 44 5.42 7.36 -4.61
CA LEU A 44 5.83 6.79 -3.34
C LEU A 44 7.26 7.21 -3.05
N VAL A 45 7.53 7.70 -1.84
CA VAL A 45 8.88 8.06 -1.42
C VAL A 45 9.08 7.76 0.06
N PHE A 46 10.22 7.18 0.40
CA PHE A 46 10.65 7.09 1.79
C PHE A 46 11.36 8.38 2.20
N THR A 47 10.95 8.95 3.32
CA THR A 47 11.66 10.07 3.95
C THR A 47 12.89 9.58 4.72
N PRO A 48 13.84 10.46 5.06
CA PRO A 48 15.07 10.06 5.75
C PRO A 48 14.86 9.38 7.12
N ASP A 49 13.73 9.64 7.77
CA ASP A 49 13.30 9.01 9.03
C ASP A 49 12.56 7.67 8.83
N GLY A 50 12.43 7.20 7.58
CA GLY A 50 11.89 5.89 7.24
C GLY A 50 10.38 5.85 7.02
N ASN A 51 9.68 6.98 7.09
CA ASN A 51 8.25 7.02 6.78
C ASN A 51 8.02 6.91 5.26
N LEU A 52 7.01 6.16 4.86
CA LEU A 52 6.57 6.09 3.47
C LEU A 52 5.50 7.17 3.23
N TRP A 53 5.77 8.09 2.32
CA TRP A 53 4.82 9.08 1.86
C TRP A 53 4.25 8.66 0.50
N GLU A 54 2.97 8.91 0.31
CA GLU A 54 2.23 8.55 -0.89
C GLU A 54 1.45 9.75 -1.44
N HIS A 55 1.37 9.87 -2.76
CA HIS A 55 0.52 10.87 -3.42
C HIS A 55 -0.44 10.21 -4.41
N GLU A 56 -1.72 10.50 -4.22
CA GLU A 56 -2.81 10.02 -5.07
C GLU A 56 -3.67 11.14 -5.63
N ASN A 57 -4.18 10.91 -6.85
CA ASN A 57 -5.08 11.85 -7.50
C ASN A 57 -6.56 11.51 -7.31
N ARG A 58 -7.39 12.53 -7.16
CA ARG A 58 -8.85 12.44 -7.16
C ARG A 58 -9.49 12.97 -8.46
N PRO A 59 -10.77 12.66 -8.73
CA PRO A 59 -11.37 12.95 -10.04
C PRO A 59 -11.61 14.45 -10.31
N ARG A 60 -11.81 15.28 -9.27
CA ARG A 60 -12.16 16.70 -9.38
C ARG A 60 -11.49 17.50 -8.25
N GLY A 61 -10.18 17.39 -8.13
CA GLY A 61 -9.43 17.91 -6.99
C GLY A 61 -9.62 17.07 -5.72
N GLY A 62 -8.99 17.50 -4.62
CA GLY A 62 -8.88 16.70 -3.39
C GLY A 62 -7.78 15.64 -3.49
N ASP A 63 -6.72 15.92 -4.24
CA ASP A 63 -5.50 15.11 -4.27
C ASP A 63 -4.92 15.03 -2.85
N GLU A 64 -4.40 13.87 -2.50
CA GLU A 64 -3.96 13.57 -1.14
C GLU A 64 -2.45 13.33 -1.11
N LEU A 65 -1.86 13.72 0.03
CA LEU A 65 -0.53 13.36 0.42
C LEU A 65 -0.68 12.61 1.75
N ASN A 66 -0.39 11.32 1.72
CA ASN A 66 -0.58 10.37 2.82
C ASN A 66 0.76 10.00 3.47
#